data_AF-K1RVT7-F1
#
_entry.id   AF-K1RVT7-F1
#
_cell.length_a   1.000
_cell.length_b   1.000
_cell.length_c   1.000
_cell.angle_alpha   90.00
_cell.angle_beta   90.00
_cell.angle_gamma   90.00
#
_symmetry.space_group_name_H-M   'P 1'
#
loop_
_entity.id
_entity.type
_entity.pdbx_description
1 polymer ?
#
loop_
_entity_poly.entity_id
_entity_poly.type
_entity_poly.pdbx_seq_one_letter_code
_entity_poly.pdbx_strand_id
1 'polypeptide(L)'
;MCYINVALNKQAYQQYPYIPDANETYDASNAVDGRKSNLKMTAGQCAVSYSVRTATWWVNLSSIHSIHHITIYFRTNNDDYIYKTFITDNLLGFSVYVSNTTDRSQGTLCFKDNNFTKNTMPPVFTTNCSVHGQYVIYYNERLPGVAYPDGYDSYVTTDLCEVEVYGCQETGFYGSNCSIPCPDVNCQYCHIETGYSQCCKPGYQGHHCELVPISGQIETYRLKTMVFDNVWVFSRYSHDQIISCLHVISSNVATEDSGYFHIY
;
A
#
# COMPACT_ATOMS: atom_id res chain seq x y z
N MET A 1 24.01 -5.91 0.51
CA MET A 1 23.11 -4.75 0.27
C MET A 1 21.87 -5.32 -0.35
N CYS A 2 20.77 -5.31 0.39
CA CYS A 2 19.53 -5.96 0.05
C CYS A 2 18.35 -5.10 0.51
N TYR A 3 17.19 -5.43 -0.05
CA TYR A 3 16.05 -4.62 -0.41
C TYR A 3 16.40 -3.75 -1.61
N ILE A 4 15.78 -4.07 -2.74
CA ILE A 4 15.93 -3.34 -4.00
C ILE A 4 14.68 -2.49 -4.20
N ASN A 5 14.81 -1.37 -4.93
CA ASN A 5 13.65 -0.62 -5.38
C ASN A 5 12.92 -1.43 -6.46
N VAL A 6 11.87 -2.16 -6.07
CA VAL A 6 11.07 -2.99 -6.98
C VAL A 6 10.08 -2.18 -7.83
N ALA A 7 9.91 -0.89 -7.54
CA ALA A 7 9.06 0.02 -8.30
C ALA A 7 9.76 0.66 -9.51
N LEU A 8 11.09 0.61 -9.60
CA LEU A 8 11.85 1.26 -10.67
C LEU A 8 11.38 0.81 -12.07
N ASN A 9 11.02 1.78 -12.91
CA ASN A 9 10.50 1.62 -14.28
C ASN A 9 9.26 0.72 -14.39
N LYS A 10 8.51 0.57 -13.30
CA LYS A 10 7.25 -0.18 -13.31
C LYS A 10 6.11 0.67 -13.87
N GLN A 11 5.05 -0.01 -14.31
CA GLN A 11 3.86 0.66 -14.80
C GLN A 11 3.21 1.44 -13.66
N ALA A 12 2.98 2.73 -13.90
CA ALA A 12 2.29 3.62 -12.98
C ALA A 12 1.02 4.18 -13.61
N TYR A 13 0.12 4.66 -12.76
CA TYR A 13 -1.10 5.34 -13.12
C TYR A 13 -1.33 6.50 -12.17
N GLN A 14 -1.94 7.56 -12.69
CA GLN A 14 -2.45 8.65 -11.87
C GLN A 14 -3.83 9.10 -12.33
N GLN A 15 -4.64 9.50 -11.36
CA GLN A 15 -5.95 10.10 -11.58
C GLN A 15 -5.78 11.58 -11.93
N TYR A 16 -6.52 12.06 -12.93
CA TYR A 16 -6.52 13.45 -13.38
C TYR A 16 -5.13 14.02 -13.68
N PRO A 17 -4.33 13.37 -14.54
CA PRO A 17 -3.01 13.85 -14.92
C PRO A 17 -3.08 15.30 -15.42
N TYR A 18 -2.11 16.14 -15.00
CA TYR A 18 -1.97 17.49 -15.50
C TYR A 18 -1.40 17.45 -16.93
N ILE A 19 -2.24 17.78 -17.92
CA ILE A 19 -1.88 17.69 -19.35
C ILE A 19 -2.17 19.06 -19.99
N PRO A 20 -1.27 20.05 -19.84
CA PRO A 20 -1.43 21.37 -20.46
C PRO A 20 -1.05 21.35 -21.95
N ASP A 21 -0.22 20.39 -22.36
CA ASP A 21 0.29 20.19 -23.71
C ASP A 21 0.44 18.69 -24.02
N ALA A 22 0.85 18.34 -25.25
CA ALA A 22 1.00 16.95 -25.68
C ALA A 22 2.28 16.26 -25.14
N ASN A 23 2.99 16.88 -24.20
CA ASN A 23 4.25 16.35 -23.67
C ASN A 23 4.01 15.45 -22.45
N GLU A 24 4.87 14.46 -22.27
CA GLU A 24 4.85 13.50 -21.14
C GLU A 24 5.47 14.09 -19.85
N THR A 25 5.56 15.42 -19.73
CA THR A 25 6.25 16.11 -18.63
C THR A 25 5.70 15.78 -17.25
N TYR A 26 4.44 15.35 -17.16
CA TYR A 26 3.75 15.12 -15.89
C TYR A 26 3.28 13.67 -15.74
N ASP A 27 3.75 12.76 -16.60
CA ASP A 27 3.27 11.37 -16.66
C ASP A 27 3.43 10.63 -15.31
N ALA A 28 2.55 9.67 -15.05
CA ALA A 28 2.57 8.89 -13.82
C ALA A 28 3.89 8.11 -13.63
N SER A 29 4.52 7.68 -14.74
CA SER A 29 5.78 6.94 -14.75
C SER A 29 6.98 7.77 -14.29
N ASN A 30 6.90 9.09 -14.32
CA ASN A 30 7.96 9.97 -13.81
C ASN A 30 8.21 9.76 -12.32
N ALA A 31 7.22 9.28 -11.55
CA ALA A 31 7.40 9.00 -10.12
C ALA A 31 8.09 7.65 -9.87
N VAL A 32 8.51 6.91 -10.89
CA VAL A 32 9.22 5.63 -10.75
C VAL A 32 10.38 5.51 -11.74
N ASP A 33 10.86 6.62 -12.30
CA ASP A 33 11.92 6.65 -13.30
C ASP A 33 13.33 6.73 -12.69
N GLY A 34 13.44 6.87 -11.37
CA GLY A 34 14.68 6.98 -10.62
C GLY A 34 15.29 8.38 -10.61
N ARG A 35 14.62 9.39 -11.20
CA ARG A 35 15.14 10.75 -11.37
C ARG A 35 14.60 11.68 -10.30
N LYS A 36 15.50 12.10 -9.41
CA LYS A 36 15.21 12.97 -8.25
C LYS A 36 16.11 14.21 -8.19
N SER A 37 16.71 14.60 -9.32
CA SER A 37 17.69 15.70 -9.37
C SER A 37 17.04 17.07 -9.52
N ASN A 38 15.81 17.14 -10.04
CA ASN A 38 15.10 18.40 -10.23
C ASN A 38 13.60 18.23 -9.99
N LEU A 39 13.17 18.54 -8.76
CA LEU A 39 11.80 18.37 -8.28
C LEU A 39 10.89 19.57 -8.63
N LYS A 40 11.19 20.25 -9.74
CA LYS A 40 10.35 21.31 -10.31
C LYS A 40 9.25 20.69 -11.15
N MET A 41 8.06 21.29 -11.07
CA MET A 41 6.90 20.87 -11.86
C MET A 41 7.22 20.67 -13.34
N THR A 42 7.96 21.61 -13.95
CA THR A 42 8.26 21.62 -15.39
C THR A 42 9.51 20.84 -15.79
N ALA A 43 10.19 20.19 -14.83
CA ALA A 43 11.45 19.50 -15.11
C ALA A 43 11.29 18.09 -15.70
N GLY A 44 10.06 17.58 -15.78
CA GLY A 44 9.78 16.25 -16.32
C GLY A 44 10.32 15.12 -15.44
N GLN A 45 10.26 15.29 -14.11
CA GLN A 45 10.67 14.30 -13.11
C GLN A 45 9.60 14.12 -12.03
N CYS A 46 8.37 14.56 -12.29
CA CYS A 46 7.28 14.40 -11.34
C CYS A 46 5.99 14.02 -12.03
N ALA A 47 5.24 13.13 -11.40
CA ALA A 47 3.85 12.82 -11.68
C ALA A 47 2.97 13.89 -11.01
N VAL A 48 2.29 14.71 -11.83
CA VAL A 48 1.50 15.85 -11.35
C VAL A 48 0.06 15.71 -11.86
N SER A 49 -0.90 15.91 -10.95
CA SER A 49 -2.34 15.93 -11.26
C SER A 49 -2.91 17.34 -11.22
N TYR A 50 -4.09 17.53 -11.81
CA TYR A 50 -4.92 18.68 -11.48
C TYR A 50 -5.30 18.68 -9.99
N SER A 51 -5.55 19.87 -9.45
CA SER A 51 -6.02 20.03 -8.07
C SER A 51 -7.53 19.87 -8.00
N VAL A 52 -7.98 18.75 -7.46
CA VAL A 52 -9.39 18.36 -7.37
C VAL A 52 -9.69 17.71 -6.00
N ARG A 53 -10.86 17.09 -5.81
CA ARG A 53 -11.27 16.54 -4.51
C ARG A 53 -10.65 15.18 -4.17
N THR A 54 -10.06 14.48 -5.13
CA THR A 54 -9.38 13.20 -4.92
C THR A 54 -8.11 13.12 -5.74
N ALA A 55 -7.04 12.63 -5.14
CA ALA A 55 -5.78 12.36 -5.82
C ALA A 55 -5.44 10.88 -5.60
N THR A 56 -5.28 10.13 -6.69
CA THR A 56 -4.87 8.73 -6.66
C THR A 56 -3.68 8.54 -7.58
N TRP A 57 -2.64 7.90 -7.08
CA TRP A 57 -1.53 7.40 -7.88
C TRP A 57 -1.23 5.97 -7.44
N TRP A 58 -0.86 5.09 -8.37
CA TRP A 58 -0.37 3.76 -8.00
C TRP A 58 0.71 3.27 -8.95
N VAL A 59 1.53 2.36 -8.44
CA VAL A 59 2.49 1.56 -9.21
C VAL A 59 2.12 0.09 -9.15
N ASN A 60 2.16 -0.59 -10.30
CA ASN A 60 1.99 -2.03 -10.44
C ASN A 60 3.37 -2.69 -10.49
N LEU A 61 3.75 -3.38 -9.41
CA LEU A 61 5.04 -4.06 -9.26
C LEU A 61 5.18 -5.30 -10.16
N SER A 62 4.15 -5.64 -10.95
CA SER A 62 4.04 -6.80 -11.86
C SER A 62 3.87 -8.16 -11.18
N SER A 63 4.30 -8.28 -9.93
CA SER A 63 4.10 -9.45 -9.07
C SER A 63 3.91 -9.01 -7.63
N ILE A 64 3.48 -9.92 -6.76
CA ILE A 64 3.48 -9.68 -5.32
C ILE A 64 4.93 -9.62 -4.86
N HIS A 65 5.28 -8.60 -4.07
CA HIS A 65 6.56 -8.48 -3.39
C HIS A 65 6.36 -8.43 -1.88
N SER A 66 7.36 -8.91 -1.14
CA SER A 66 7.47 -8.62 0.30
C SER A 66 8.07 -7.22 0.44
N ILE A 67 7.26 -6.26 0.89
CA ILE A 67 7.65 -4.85 1.02
C ILE A 67 8.24 -4.66 2.42
N HIS A 68 9.34 -3.91 2.49
CA HIS A 68 9.93 -3.47 3.75
C HIS A 68 9.51 -2.03 4.06
N HIS A 69 9.79 -1.11 3.13
CA HIS A 69 9.49 0.30 3.29
C HIS A 69 9.22 0.98 1.95
N ILE A 70 8.57 2.12 2.02
CA ILE A 70 8.21 2.96 0.89
C ILE A 70 8.75 4.35 1.16
N THR A 71 9.49 4.91 0.21
CA THR A 71 10.00 6.28 0.25
C THR A 71 9.34 7.10 -0.85
N ILE A 72 8.80 8.25 -0.49
CA ILE A 72 8.11 9.18 -1.39
C ILE A 72 8.89 10.48 -1.40
N TYR A 73 9.24 10.95 -2.59
CA TYR A 73 9.79 12.27 -2.85
C TYR A 73 8.67 13.13 -3.41
N PHE A 74 8.29 14.17 -2.67
CA PHE A 74 7.27 15.11 -3.13
C PHE A 74 7.86 16.18 -4.04
N ARG A 75 7.01 16.82 -4.83
CA ARG A 75 7.37 18.05 -5.54
C ARG A 75 7.72 19.15 -4.55
N THR A 76 8.85 19.82 -4.79
CA THR A 76 9.32 20.92 -3.93
C THR A 76 9.64 22.19 -4.69
N ASN A 77 9.65 22.14 -6.03
CA ASN A 77 10.24 23.18 -6.87
C ASN A 77 11.72 23.49 -6.57
N ASN A 78 12.41 22.59 -5.84
CA ASN A 78 13.75 22.78 -5.27
C ASN A 78 13.87 24.04 -4.41
N ASP A 79 12.78 24.47 -3.77
CA ASP A 79 12.73 25.67 -2.95
C ASP A 79 11.83 25.42 -1.73
N ASP A 80 12.44 25.42 -0.54
CA ASP A 80 11.75 25.13 0.73
C ASP A 80 10.61 26.12 1.03
N TYR A 81 10.80 27.40 0.68
CA TYR A 81 9.76 28.41 0.88
C TYR A 81 8.58 28.16 -0.04
N ILE A 82 8.84 27.86 -1.32
CA ILE A 82 7.77 27.53 -2.29
C ILE A 82 7.04 26.26 -1.89
N TYR A 83 7.77 25.23 -1.46
CA TYR A 83 7.20 23.96 -1.00
C TYR A 83 6.22 24.16 0.16
N LYS A 84 6.67 24.81 1.24
CA LYS A 84 5.85 25.05 2.44
C LYS A 84 4.67 25.97 2.18
N THR A 85 4.84 26.97 1.31
CA THR A 85 3.80 27.99 1.08
C THR A 85 2.72 27.53 0.11
N PHE A 86 3.09 26.82 -0.96
CA PHE A 86 2.21 26.60 -2.13
C PHE A 86 1.99 25.13 -2.53
N ILE A 87 2.62 24.16 -1.85
CA ILE A 87 2.52 22.74 -2.24
C ILE A 87 2.00 21.88 -1.08
N THR A 88 2.54 22.08 0.13
CA THR A 88 2.26 21.18 1.26
C THR A 88 0.78 21.03 1.62
N ASP A 89 -0.02 22.09 1.48
CA ASP A 89 -1.46 22.06 1.80
C ASP A 89 -2.29 21.09 0.96
N ASN A 90 -1.92 20.90 -0.32
CA ASN A 90 -2.54 19.91 -1.19
C ASN A 90 -2.10 18.48 -0.86
N LEU A 91 -0.96 18.31 -0.19
CA LEU A 91 -0.39 17.00 0.19
C LEU A 91 -0.87 16.52 1.57
N LEU A 92 -1.21 17.45 2.48
CA LEU A 92 -1.67 17.11 3.83
C LEU A 92 -2.86 16.15 3.81
N GLY A 93 -2.84 15.17 4.71
CA GLY A 93 -3.86 14.13 4.84
C GLY A 93 -3.71 12.95 3.90
N PHE A 94 -2.58 12.83 3.17
CA PHE A 94 -2.36 11.70 2.28
C PHE A 94 -2.28 10.36 3.03
N SER A 95 -2.40 9.28 2.27
CA SER A 95 -2.35 7.92 2.74
C SER A 95 -1.66 7.01 1.74
N VAL A 96 -1.03 5.97 2.26
CA VAL A 96 -0.29 4.97 1.49
C VAL A 96 -0.86 3.60 1.79
N TYR A 97 -1.17 2.85 0.74
CA TYR A 97 -1.70 1.50 0.85
C TYR A 97 -0.86 0.53 0.03
N VAL A 98 -0.86 -0.72 0.47
CA VAL A 98 -0.37 -1.85 -0.32
C VAL A 98 -1.54 -2.80 -0.58
N SER A 99 -1.72 -3.21 -1.82
CA SER A 99 -2.84 -4.08 -2.23
C SER A 99 -2.40 -5.09 -3.31
N ASN A 100 -3.20 -6.13 -3.51
CA ASN A 100 -3.07 -7.04 -4.66
C ASN A 100 -3.92 -6.57 -5.86
N THR A 101 -4.76 -5.56 -5.67
CA THR A 101 -5.60 -4.96 -6.71
C THR A 101 -5.41 -3.45 -6.72
N THR A 102 -5.99 -2.77 -7.71
CA THR A 102 -6.03 -1.29 -7.74
C THR A 102 -7.07 -0.71 -6.79
N ASP A 103 -7.91 -1.54 -6.16
CA ASP A 103 -8.88 -1.10 -5.18
C ASP A 103 -8.24 -0.99 -3.79
N ARG A 104 -8.13 0.25 -3.33
CA ARG A 104 -7.59 0.63 -2.02
C ARG A 104 -8.35 0.00 -0.86
N SER A 105 -9.67 -0.21 -0.99
CA SER A 105 -10.50 -0.77 0.08
C SER A 105 -10.12 -2.23 0.42
N GLN A 106 -9.46 -2.89 -0.52
CA GLN A 106 -8.96 -4.27 -0.40
C GLN A 106 -7.51 -4.33 0.12
N GLY A 107 -6.84 -3.19 0.22
CA GLY A 107 -5.45 -3.08 0.63
C GLY A 107 -5.25 -2.96 2.14
N THR A 108 -3.98 -3.03 2.54
CA THR A 108 -3.52 -2.67 3.89
C THR A 108 -3.12 -1.20 3.91
N LEU A 109 -3.64 -0.44 4.87
CA LEU A 109 -3.20 0.93 5.13
C LEU A 109 -1.82 0.90 5.79
N CYS A 110 -0.80 1.32 5.06
CA CYS A 110 0.58 1.44 5.56
C CYS A 110 0.78 2.73 6.35
N PHE A 111 0.17 3.83 5.89
CA PHE A 111 0.33 5.14 6.50
C PHE A 111 -0.88 6.02 6.21
N LYS A 112 -1.28 6.82 7.21
CA LYS A 112 -2.24 7.92 7.08
C LYS A 112 -1.67 9.14 7.78
N ASP A 113 -1.49 10.22 7.04
CA ASP A 113 -1.17 11.51 7.62
C ASP A 113 -2.38 12.07 8.38
N ASN A 114 -2.18 12.34 9.67
CA ASN A 114 -3.11 13.05 10.53
C ASN A 114 -2.42 14.16 11.34
N ASN A 115 -1.11 14.34 11.16
CA ASN A 115 -0.25 15.10 12.10
C ASN A 115 0.65 16.13 11.42
N PHE A 116 0.90 16.00 10.10
CA PHE A 116 1.73 16.97 9.43
C PHE A 116 1.01 18.32 9.34
N THR A 117 1.83 19.36 9.24
CA THR A 117 1.43 20.74 9.01
C THR A 117 2.27 21.25 7.83
N LYS A 118 1.93 22.43 7.30
CA LYS A 118 2.73 23.09 6.26
C LYS A 118 4.23 23.17 6.59
N ASN A 119 4.57 23.29 7.88
CA ASN A 119 5.95 23.46 8.33
C ASN A 119 6.64 22.14 8.70
N THR A 120 5.88 21.07 8.94
CA THR A 120 6.41 19.77 9.40
C THR A 120 6.33 18.67 8.35
N MET A 121 5.59 18.86 7.25
CA MET A 121 5.57 17.94 6.13
C MET A 121 6.98 17.84 5.51
N PRO A 122 7.61 16.66 5.50
CA PRO A 122 8.94 16.51 4.95
C PRO A 122 8.91 16.39 3.41
N PRO A 123 9.89 16.95 2.69
CA PRO A 123 9.98 16.82 1.23
C PRO A 123 10.24 15.38 0.77
N VAL A 124 10.84 14.56 1.65
CA VAL A 124 11.03 13.13 1.47
C VAL A 124 10.44 12.41 2.67
N PHE A 125 9.50 11.51 2.42
CA PHE A 125 8.79 10.77 3.45
C PHE A 125 9.06 9.28 3.31
N THR A 126 9.40 8.61 4.40
CA THR A 126 9.57 7.15 4.43
C THR A 126 8.64 6.54 5.46
N THR A 127 7.93 5.48 5.07
CA THR A 127 7.16 4.64 5.99
C THR A 127 7.57 3.19 5.86
N ASN A 128 7.73 2.52 6.99
CA ASN A 128 7.84 1.06 7.01
C ASN A 128 6.46 0.46 6.71
N CYS A 129 6.43 -0.62 5.94
CA CYS A 129 5.22 -1.38 5.69
C CYS A 129 5.57 -2.82 5.33
N SER A 130 5.72 -3.66 6.37
CA SER A 130 6.17 -5.05 6.27
C SER A 130 5.05 -6.00 5.80
N VAL A 131 4.49 -5.74 4.62
CA VAL A 131 3.35 -6.47 4.06
C VAL A 131 3.66 -6.98 2.65
N HIS A 132 2.84 -7.92 2.18
CA HIS A 132 2.92 -8.43 0.82
C HIS A 132 1.89 -7.75 -0.07
N GLY A 133 2.32 -7.32 -1.26
CA GLY A 133 1.38 -6.79 -2.25
C GLY A 133 2.00 -6.54 -3.61
N GLN A 134 1.13 -6.32 -4.60
CA GLN A 134 1.51 -6.03 -5.98
C GLN A 134 1.41 -4.53 -6.31
N TYR A 135 0.53 -3.80 -5.63
CA TYR A 135 0.30 -2.38 -5.86
C TYR A 135 0.69 -1.57 -4.64
N VAL A 136 1.39 -0.46 -4.87
CA VAL A 136 1.53 0.62 -3.88
C VAL A 136 0.67 1.78 -4.36
N ILE A 137 -0.21 2.27 -3.49
CA ILE A 137 -1.23 3.26 -3.82
C ILE A 137 -1.06 4.47 -2.91
N TYR A 138 -0.78 5.63 -3.50
CA TYR A 138 -0.91 6.93 -2.86
C TYR A 138 -2.35 7.43 -3.05
N TYR A 139 -2.93 7.92 -1.97
CA TYR A 139 -4.28 8.49 -2.00
C TYR A 139 -4.43 9.69 -1.07
N ASN A 140 -5.13 10.72 -1.56
CA ASN A 140 -5.59 11.84 -0.76
C ASN A 140 -7.00 12.27 -1.19
N GLU A 141 -7.77 12.84 -0.27
CA GLU A 141 -9.15 13.27 -0.55
C GLU A 141 -9.61 14.47 0.27
N ARG A 142 -10.64 15.13 -0.26
CA ARG A 142 -11.41 16.20 0.37
C ARG A 142 -12.89 15.93 0.16
N LEU A 143 -13.56 15.46 1.20
CA LEU A 143 -14.98 15.13 1.16
C LEU A 143 -15.85 16.40 1.24
N PRO A 144 -16.91 16.52 0.42
CA PRO A 144 -17.86 17.63 0.53
C PRO A 144 -18.51 17.70 1.92
N GLY A 145 -18.57 18.89 2.50
CA GLY A 145 -19.20 19.13 3.81
C GLY A 145 -18.36 18.70 5.01
N VAL A 146 -17.14 18.17 4.81
CA VAL A 146 -16.20 17.85 5.90
C VAL A 146 -15.27 19.03 6.14
N ALA A 147 -15.16 19.44 7.41
CA ALA A 147 -14.15 20.41 7.85
C ALA A 147 -12.81 19.69 8.05
N TYR A 148 -11.77 20.17 7.37
CA TYR A 148 -10.40 19.69 7.52
C TYR A 148 -9.60 20.62 8.45
N PRO A 149 -8.51 20.15 9.07
CA PRO A 149 -7.66 20.97 9.94
C PRO A 149 -7.13 22.23 9.23
N ASP A 150 -6.81 23.25 10.03
CA ASP A 150 -6.24 24.49 9.53
C ASP A 150 -4.95 24.23 8.73
N GLY A 151 -4.83 24.87 7.57
CA GLY A 151 -3.70 24.72 6.66
C GLY A 151 -3.86 23.65 5.58
N TYR A 152 -4.93 22.84 5.61
CA TYR A 152 -5.29 21.96 4.50
C TYR A 152 -5.92 22.77 3.37
N ASP A 153 -5.55 22.50 2.11
CA ASP A 153 -6.25 23.08 0.98
C ASP A 153 -7.61 22.39 0.76
N SER A 154 -8.55 23.07 0.10
CA SER A 154 -9.85 22.49 -0.27
C SER A 154 -9.73 21.38 -1.32
N TYR A 155 -8.59 21.28 -1.99
CA TYR A 155 -8.27 20.33 -3.05
C TYR A 155 -6.95 19.62 -2.77
N VAL A 156 -6.70 18.54 -3.49
CA VAL A 156 -5.53 17.66 -3.34
C VAL A 156 -4.89 17.38 -4.68
N THR A 157 -3.59 17.08 -4.63
CA THR A 157 -2.77 16.71 -5.79
C THR A 157 -1.97 15.44 -5.50
N THR A 158 -1.48 14.78 -6.55
CA THR A 158 -0.47 13.72 -6.42
C THR A 158 0.91 14.31 -6.12
N ASP A 159 1.42 15.18 -7.01
CA ASP A 159 2.68 15.93 -6.83
C ASP A 159 3.85 15.04 -6.35
N LEU A 160 4.01 13.87 -6.96
CA LEU A 160 5.00 12.85 -6.61
C LEU A 160 6.16 12.90 -7.60
N CYS A 161 7.38 13.10 -7.13
CA CYS A 161 8.57 13.09 -7.98
C CYS A 161 9.32 11.76 -8.02
N GLU A 162 9.25 10.97 -6.95
CA GLU A 162 9.75 9.59 -6.96
C GLU A 162 9.06 8.79 -5.86
N VAL A 163 8.75 7.53 -6.12
CA VAL A 163 8.20 6.56 -5.17
C VAL A 163 9.04 5.30 -5.27
N GLU A 164 9.91 5.13 -4.29
CA GLU A 164 10.79 3.97 -4.18
C GLU A 164 10.13 2.95 -3.25
N VAL A 165 9.98 1.72 -3.74
CA VAL A 165 9.40 0.61 -2.96
C VAL A 165 10.49 -0.41 -2.71
N TYR A 166 10.98 -0.47 -1.48
CA TYR A 166 12.07 -1.34 -1.11
C TYR A 166 11.55 -2.66 -0.55
N GLY A 167 11.98 -3.76 -1.15
CA GLY A 167 11.55 -5.10 -0.76
C GLY A 167 12.40 -6.20 -1.38
N CYS A 168 11.96 -7.44 -1.20
CA CYS A 168 12.61 -8.59 -1.82
C CYS A 168 12.20 -8.74 -3.29
N GLN A 169 13.16 -9.12 -4.14
CA GLN A 169 12.91 -9.39 -5.57
C GLN A 169 11.91 -10.55 -5.76
N GLU A 170 12.03 -11.59 -4.93
CA GLU A 170 11.15 -12.75 -4.92
C GLU A 170 10.39 -12.84 -3.60
N THR A 171 9.20 -13.42 -3.63
CA THR A 171 8.45 -13.79 -2.43
C THR A 171 8.97 -15.09 -1.84
N GLY A 172 8.65 -15.35 -0.57
CA GLY A 172 9.07 -16.58 0.09
C GLY A 172 10.47 -16.50 0.70
N PHE A 173 11.11 -15.32 0.71
CA PHE A 173 12.38 -15.08 1.37
C PHE A 173 12.29 -13.89 2.34
N TYR A 174 13.11 -13.94 3.38
CA TYR A 174 13.22 -12.90 4.40
C TYR A 174 14.69 -12.65 4.78
N GLY A 175 14.86 -11.75 5.74
CA GLY A 175 16.12 -11.31 6.28
C GLY A 175 16.70 -10.14 5.48
N SER A 176 17.73 -9.53 6.05
CA SER A 176 18.39 -8.34 5.50
C SER A 176 19.08 -8.56 4.15
N ASN A 177 19.13 -9.81 3.66
CA ASN A 177 19.64 -10.24 2.34
C ASN A 177 18.59 -10.91 1.42
N CYS A 178 17.30 -10.99 1.82
CA CYS A 178 16.25 -11.67 1.03
C CYS A 178 16.68 -13.06 0.54
N SER A 179 17.46 -13.76 1.34
CA SER A 179 18.12 -15.02 0.97
C SER A 179 17.74 -16.17 1.90
N ILE A 180 17.05 -15.88 3.01
CA ILE A 180 16.61 -16.90 3.95
C ILE A 180 15.20 -17.29 3.53
N PRO A 181 14.95 -18.54 3.08
CA PRO A 181 13.60 -18.95 2.70
C PRO A 181 12.68 -18.90 3.93
N CYS A 182 11.39 -18.62 3.72
CA CYS A 182 10.41 -18.64 4.79
C CYS A 182 10.49 -19.99 5.54
N PRO A 183 10.41 -20.00 6.89
CA PRO A 183 10.81 -21.16 7.69
C PRO A 183 9.99 -22.42 7.46
N ASP A 184 8.73 -22.30 7.00
CA ASP A 184 7.80 -23.42 6.90
C ASP A 184 7.21 -23.54 5.47
N VAL A 185 7.10 -24.77 4.96
CA VAL A 185 6.51 -25.07 3.63
C VAL A 185 5.01 -24.76 3.55
N ASN A 186 4.36 -24.58 4.69
CA ASN A 186 2.97 -24.20 4.84
C ASN A 186 2.81 -22.69 5.07
N CYS A 187 3.90 -21.94 5.13
CA CYS A 187 3.91 -20.48 5.14
C CYS A 187 4.04 -19.95 3.71
N GLN A 188 2.96 -19.39 3.16
CA GLN A 188 3.00 -18.78 1.82
C GLN A 188 3.75 -17.44 1.81
N TYR A 189 3.59 -16.66 2.88
CA TYR A 189 4.17 -15.33 3.05
C TYR A 189 4.70 -15.18 4.47
N CYS A 190 5.96 -14.78 4.62
CA CYS A 190 6.57 -14.52 5.92
C CYS A 190 7.04 -13.07 6.04
N HIS A 191 7.04 -12.57 7.28
CA HIS A 191 7.49 -11.23 7.60
C HIS A 191 8.94 -11.03 7.15
N ILE A 192 9.17 -9.94 6.42
CA ILE A 192 10.43 -9.68 5.71
C ILE A 192 11.67 -9.61 6.62
N GLU A 193 11.51 -9.22 7.88
CA GLU A 193 12.61 -9.20 8.87
C GLU A 193 12.67 -10.46 9.75
N THR A 194 11.57 -10.82 10.42
CA THR A 194 11.57 -11.89 11.44
C THR A 194 11.38 -13.29 10.85
N GLY A 195 10.90 -13.42 9.62
CA GLY A 195 10.56 -14.71 9.01
C GLY A 195 9.29 -15.36 9.58
N TYR A 196 8.59 -14.71 10.52
CA TYR A 196 7.33 -15.22 11.04
C TYR A 196 6.28 -15.30 9.94
N SER A 197 5.55 -16.41 9.90
CA SER A 197 4.47 -16.54 8.96
C SER A 197 3.42 -15.47 9.18
N GLN A 198 3.08 -14.78 8.11
CA GLN A 198 1.93 -13.87 8.04
C GLN A 198 0.70 -14.61 7.48
N CYS A 199 0.86 -15.86 7.02
CA CYS A 199 -0.18 -16.59 6.32
C CYS A 199 0.13 -18.09 6.28
N CYS A 200 -0.64 -18.88 7.00
CA CYS A 200 -0.54 -20.35 7.00
C CYS A 200 -1.57 -21.01 6.08
N LYS A 201 -1.18 -22.16 5.49
CA LYS A 201 -2.10 -23.06 4.77
C LYS A 201 -3.21 -23.57 5.71
N PRO A 202 -4.37 -23.98 5.17
CA PRO A 202 -5.45 -24.55 5.97
C PRO A 202 -4.97 -25.73 6.82
N GLY A 203 -5.33 -25.73 8.11
CA GLY A 203 -4.90 -26.75 9.08
C GLY A 203 -3.64 -26.41 9.89
N TYR A 204 -2.99 -25.27 9.60
CA TYR A 204 -1.77 -24.82 10.27
C TYR A 204 -1.95 -23.43 10.89
N GLN A 205 -1.33 -23.17 12.04
CA GLN A 205 -1.41 -21.88 12.75
C GLN A 205 -0.11 -21.52 13.48
N GLY A 206 -0.05 -20.28 13.97
CA GLY A 206 1.11 -19.74 14.70
C GLY A 206 2.20 -19.19 13.78
N HIS A 207 3.26 -18.63 14.38
CA HIS A 207 4.35 -17.97 13.65
C HIS A 207 5.16 -18.91 12.76
N HIS A 208 5.08 -20.21 13.01
CA HIS A 208 5.78 -21.24 12.24
C HIS A 208 4.83 -22.15 11.46
N CYS A 209 3.53 -21.83 11.38
CA CYS A 209 2.53 -22.68 10.73
C CYS A 209 2.62 -24.15 11.19
N GLU A 210 2.47 -24.35 12.49
CA GLU A 210 2.44 -25.68 13.09
C GLU A 210 1.06 -26.31 12.90
N LEU A 211 1.00 -27.64 12.82
CA LEU A 211 -0.26 -28.38 12.71
C LEU A 211 -1.15 -28.08 13.91
N VAL A 212 -2.37 -27.61 13.65
CA VAL A 212 -3.37 -27.46 14.71
C VAL A 212 -3.83 -28.87 15.10
N PRO A 213 -3.68 -29.30 16.37
CA PRO A 213 -4.31 -30.53 16.82
C PRO A 213 -5.81 -30.40 16.62
N ILE A 214 -6.46 -31.39 15.99
CA ILE A 214 -7.92 -31.46 15.90
C ILE A 214 -8.44 -31.72 17.33
N SER A 215 -8.50 -30.67 18.14
CA SER A 215 -9.24 -30.65 19.39
C SER A 215 -10.52 -29.87 19.10
N GLY A 216 -11.67 -30.40 19.52
CA GLY A 216 -13.00 -29.85 19.21
C GLY A 216 -13.32 -28.51 19.87
N GLN A 217 -12.36 -27.60 19.97
CA GLN A 217 -12.56 -26.23 20.42
C GLN A 217 -12.90 -25.35 19.22
N ILE A 218 -14.13 -24.83 19.24
CA ILE A 218 -14.60 -23.80 18.32
C ILE A 218 -13.87 -22.51 18.68
N GLU A 219 -12.78 -22.21 17.99
CA GLU A 219 -12.14 -20.89 18.09
C GLU A 219 -12.92 -19.89 17.22
N THR A 220 -13.45 -18.85 17.85
CA THR A 220 -14.12 -17.73 17.18
C THR A 220 -13.09 -16.74 16.64
N TYR A 221 -12.99 -16.60 15.31
CA TYR A 221 -12.14 -15.61 14.64
C TYR A 221 -12.96 -14.45 14.07
N ARG A 222 -12.36 -13.26 13.93
CA ARG A 222 -12.93 -12.21 13.08
C ARG A 222 -12.59 -12.52 11.62
N LEU A 223 -13.60 -12.57 10.77
CA LEU A 223 -13.45 -12.72 9.33
C LEU A 223 -13.59 -11.35 8.67
N LYS A 224 -12.71 -11.02 7.74
CA LYS A 224 -12.90 -9.90 6.82
C LYS A 224 -13.31 -10.48 5.48
N THR A 225 -14.50 -10.14 5.00
CA THR A 225 -15.11 -10.71 3.80
C THR A 225 -15.06 -9.76 2.62
N MET A 226 -14.88 -10.35 1.43
CA MET A 226 -15.18 -9.75 0.14
C MET A 226 -16.03 -10.72 -0.66
N VAL A 227 -17.01 -10.19 -1.41
CA VAL A 227 -17.80 -10.95 -2.37
C VAL A 227 -17.34 -10.56 -3.77
N PHE A 228 -16.95 -11.54 -4.58
CA PHE A 228 -16.60 -11.32 -6.00
C PHE A 228 -17.30 -12.39 -6.84
N ASP A 229 -18.18 -12.01 -7.78
CA ASP A 229 -18.91 -12.94 -8.67
C ASP A 229 -19.54 -14.15 -7.94
N ASN A 230 -20.27 -13.90 -6.84
CA ASN A 230 -20.89 -14.93 -5.98
C ASN A 230 -19.91 -15.87 -5.25
N VAL A 231 -18.63 -15.51 -5.20
CA VAL A 231 -17.60 -16.22 -4.44
C VAL A 231 -17.31 -15.45 -3.15
N TRP A 232 -17.38 -16.15 -2.02
CA TRP A 232 -16.99 -15.60 -0.72
C TRP A 232 -15.50 -15.76 -0.53
N VAL A 233 -14.86 -14.64 -0.21
CA VAL A 233 -13.43 -14.53 -0.02
C VAL A 233 -13.19 -14.03 1.40
N PHE A 234 -12.48 -14.80 2.23
CA PHE A 234 -12.24 -14.40 3.62
C PHE A 234 -10.82 -14.70 4.09
N SER A 235 -10.35 -13.83 4.98
CA SER A 235 -9.15 -14.06 5.78
C SER A 235 -9.52 -14.06 7.25
N ARG A 236 -8.93 -14.97 8.03
CA ARG A 236 -9.07 -14.98 9.49
C ARG A 236 -8.11 -13.97 10.10
N TYR A 237 -8.59 -13.19 11.07
CA TYR A 237 -7.79 -12.22 11.81
C TYR A 237 -7.76 -12.54 13.31
N SER A 238 -6.61 -12.30 13.94
CA SER A 238 -6.44 -12.19 15.39
C SER A 238 -5.56 -10.97 15.67
N HIS A 239 -6.01 -10.10 16.58
CA HIS A 239 -5.29 -8.86 16.93
C HIS A 239 -4.81 -8.07 15.69
N ASP A 240 -5.69 -7.96 14.69
CA ASP A 240 -5.45 -7.27 13.40
C ASP A 240 -4.35 -7.87 12.51
N GLN A 241 -3.87 -9.08 12.81
CA GLN A 241 -3.00 -9.87 11.92
C GLN A 241 -3.77 -10.97 11.20
N ILE A 242 -3.45 -11.21 9.93
CA ILE A 242 -3.98 -12.33 9.15
C ILE A 242 -3.39 -13.63 9.71
N ILE A 243 -4.25 -14.57 10.11
CA ILE A 243 -3.85 -15.89 10.64
C ILE A 243 -3.96 -16.98 9.56
N SER A 244 -4.93 -16.85 8.65
CA SER A 244 -5.10 -17.80 7.55
C SER A 244 -5.38 -17.07 6.24
N CYS A 245 -4.78 -17.58 5.17
CA CYS A 245 -4.90 -17.01 3.83
C CYS A 245 -6.34 -16.95 3.33
N LEU A 246 -6.52 -16.12 2.30
CA LEU A 246 -7.74 -15.96 1.53
C LEU A 246 -8.37 -17.32 1.19
N HIS A 247 -9.50 -17.64 1.80
CA HIS A 247 -10.29 -18.82 1.44
C HIS A 247 -11.37 -18.38 0.46
N VAL A 248 -11.38 -19.03 -0.71
CA VAL A 248 -12.49 -19.03 -1.64
C VAL A 248 -13.41 -20.17 -1.22
N ILE A 249 -14.57 -19.88 -0.65
CA ILE A 249 -15.61 -20.88 -0.44
C ILE A 249 -16.80 -20.55 -1.34
N SER A 250 -17.26 -21.57 -2.07
CA SER A 250 -18.51 -21.54 -2.83
C SER A 250 -19.65 -21.17 -1.88
N SER A 251 -20.54 -20.26 -2.29
CA SER A 251 -21.70 -19.82 -1.50
C SER A 251 -22.61 -20.95 -1.01
N ASN A 252 -22.49 -22.15 -1.58
CA ASN A 252 -23.26 -23.34 -1.19
C ASN A 252 -22.77 -24.01 0.11
N VAL A 253 -21.64 -23.57 0.69
CA VAL A 253 -20.99 -24.25 1.82
C VAL A 253 -20.79 -23.34 3.04
N ALA A 254 -21.28 -22.10 3.00
CA ALA A 254 -21.16 -21.17 4.12
C ALA A 254 -22.42 -20.31 4.28
N THR A 255 -22.82 -20.04 5.54
CA THR A 255 -23.90 -19.10 5.88
C THR A 255 -23.39 -18.02 6.84
N GLU A 256 -23.89 -16.79 6.68
CA GLU A 256 -23.60 -15.67 7.58
C GLU A 256 -24.77 -15.47 8.55
N ASP A 257 -24.48 -15.46 9.85
CA ASP A 257 -25.43 -15.08 10.90
C ASP A 257 -24.76 -14.06 11.83
N SER A 258 -25.35 -12.87 11.91
CA SER A 258 -24.97 -11.84 12.88
C SER A 258 -23.48 -11.44 12.85
N GLY A 259 -22.85 -11.47 11.67
CA GLY A 259 -21.42 -11.16 11.47
C GLY A 259 -20.46 -12.33 11.72
N TYR A 260 -20.99 -13.53 11.97
CA TYR A 260 -20.24 -14.78 12.10
C TYR A 260 -20.55 -15.71 10.91
N PHE A 261 -19.56 -16.47 10.45
CA PHE A 261 -19.73 -17.44 9.35
C PHE A 261 -19.69 -18.87 9.87
N HIS A 262 -20.69 -19.65 9.46
CA HIS A 262 -20.75 -21.09 9.66
C HIS A 262 -20.40 -21.77 8.34
N ILE A 263 -19.27 -22.49 8.31
CA ILE A 263 -18.83 -23.30 7.19
C ILE A 263 -19.26 -24.75 7.48
N TYR A 264 -20.00 -25.36 6.55
CA TYR A 264 -20.55 -26.72 6.67
C TYR A 264 -19.63 -27.79 6.09
#